data_AF-A0A8T4D5Q3-F1
#
_entry.id   AF-A0A8T4D5Q3-F1
#
_cell.length_a   1.000
_cell.length_b   1.000
_cell.length_c   1.000
_cell.angle_alpha   90.00
_cell.angle_beta   90.00
_cell.angle_gamma   90.00
#
_symmetry.space_group_name_H-M   'P 1'
#
loop_
_entity.id
_entity.type
_entity.pdbx_description
1 polymer ?
#
loop_
_entity_poly.entity_id
_entity_poly.type
_entity_poly.pdbx_seq_one_letter_code
_entity_poly.pdbx_strand_id
1 'polypeptide(L)'
;MTQQQFKKIGIFKCGNIGTSPLLELLLDELADRQDIKVRTVTTGSKMGTEDVEEALPKIFELNPDLLIVISPNTSLPGPGKVRERISSSGLPGIVISDAPGKRAKEEIEKQGLGYIIITGDPLIGARKQFLDPIEMAIFNSNISKVLAITGVYRIVHQEIDK
;
A
#
# COMPACT_ATOMS: atom_id res chain seq x y z
N MET A 1 -35.98 0.13 -4.12
CA MET A 1 -34.77 0.85 -3.67
C MET A 1 -33.60 -0.06 -3.99
N THR A 2 -32.89 0.20 -5.09
CA THR A 2 -31.63 -0.50 -5.40
C THR A 2 -30.66 -0.15 -4.29
N GLN A 3 -30.17 -1.15 -3.54
CA GLN A 3 -29.07 -0.95 -2.60
C GLN A 3 -27.94 -0.29 -3.38
N GLN A 4 -27.55 0.92 -2.98
CA GLN A 4 -26.35 1.56 -3.50
C GLN A 4 -25.18 0.68 -3.05
N GLN A 5 -24.66 -0.13 -3.99
CA GLN A 5 -23.62 -1.10 -3.71
C GLN A 5 -22.30 -0.33 -3.63
N PHE A 6 -21.87 -0.02 -2.42
CA PHE A 6 -20.55 0.56 -2.18
C PHE A 6 -19.45 -0.50 -2.39
N LYS A 7 -18.29 -0.08 -2.87
CA LYS A 7 -17.09 -0.92 -3.01
C LYS A 7 -16.28 -0.92 -1.74
N LYS A 8 -15.87 -2.09 -1.26
CA LYS A 8 -14.99 -2.25 -0.11
C LYS A 8 -13.54 -2.31 -0.57
N ILE A 9 -12.74 -1.37 -0.12
CA ILE A 9 -11.31 -1.32 -0.44
C ILE A 9 -10.54 -1.72 0.81
N GLY A 10 -9.79 -2.81 0.72
CA GLY A 10 -8.90 -3.27 1.78
C GLY A 10 -7.46 -2.85 1.49
N ILE A 11 -6.83 -2.12 2.39
CA ILE A 11 -5.42 -1.72 2.27
C ILE A 11 -4.58 -2.43 3.32
N PHE A 12 -3.62 -3.24 2.86
CA PHE A 12 -2.65 -3.89 3.72
C PHE A 12 -1.29 -3.19 3.62
N LYS A 13 -0.78 -2.68 4.75
CA LYS A 13 0.49 -1.95 4.82
C LYS A 13 1.52 -2.73 5.62
N CYS A 14 2.63 -3.11 5.01
CA CYS A 14 3.76 -3.70 5.73
C CYS A 14 5.05 -2.94 5.45
N GLY A 15 5.61 -2.33 6.50
CA GLY A 15 6.64 -1.30 6.35
C GLY A 15 6.03 0.03 5.88
N ASN A 16 6.90 0.95 5.46
CA ASN A 16 6.49 2.30 5.09
C ASN A 16 7.33 2.86 3.93
N ILE A 17 6.64 3.29 2.87
CA ILE A 17 7.14 4.23 1.85
C ILE A 17 6.38 5.55 1.99
N GLY A 18 6.84 6.64 1.39
CA GLY A 18 6.22 7.96 1.51
C GLY A 18 4.76 8.03 1.08
N THR A 19 4.30 7.11 0.24
CA THR A 19 2.88 7.00 -0.16
C THR A 19 2.01 6.27 0.87
N SER A 20 2.60 5.41 1.72
CA SER A 20 1.86 4.58 2.68
C SER A 20 1.03 5.36 3.70
N PRO A 21 1.49 6.47 4.31
CA PRO A 21 0.76 7.11 5.40
C PRO A 21 -0.59 7.71 5.00
N LEU A 22 -0.75 8.16 3.76
CA LEU A 22 -1.90 8.94 3.32
C LEU A 22 -2.82 8.19 2.36
N LEU A 23 -2.45 6.99 1.90
CA LEU A 23 -3.12 6.31 0.79
C LEU A 23 -4.64 6.16 0.95
N GLU A 24 -5.12 5.69 2.09
CA GLU A 24 -6.55 5.53 2.39
C GLU A 24 -7.28 6.86 2.46
N LEU A 25 -6.61 7.91 2.95
CA LEU A 25 -7.19 9.24 3.10
C LEU A 25 -7.28 9.97 1.76
N LEU A 26 -6.38 9.66 0.83
CA LEU A 26 -6.41 10.21 -0.52
C LEU A 26 -7.62 9.72 -1.33
N LEU A 27 -8.21 8.58 -0.98
CA LEU A 27 -9.36 8.01 -1.70
C LEU A 27 -10.69 8.65 -1.30
N ASP A 28 -10.77 9.27 -0.12
CA ASP A 28 -11.98 9.86 0.47
C ASP A 28 -11.59 11.00 1.43
N GLU A 29 -11.08 12.09 0.85
CA GLU A 29 -10.43 13.17 1.59
C GLU A 29 -11.38 13.99 2.46
N LEU A 30 -12.67 13.99 2.13
CA LEU A 30 -13.75 14.64 2.90
C LEU A 30 -14.55 13.65 3.75
N ALA A 31 -14.25 12.35 3.67
CA ALA A 31 -15.02 11.28 4.32
C ALA A 31 -16.53 11.30 3.99
N ASP A 32 -16.89 11.76 2.79
CA ASP A 32 -18.27 11.93 2.34
C ASP A 32 -18.66 11.00 1.18
N ARG A 33 -17.69 10.26 0.61
CA ARG A 33 -17.96 9.28 -0.43
C ARG A 33 -18.89 8.17 0.06
N GLN A 34 -19.99 7.98 -0.68
CA GLN A 34 -20.99 6.94 -0.40
C GLN A 34 -20.78 5.67 -1.24
N ASP A 35 -19.90 5.75 -2.24
CA ASP A 35 -19.63 4.68 -3.20
C ASP A 35 -18.50 3.75 -2.76
N ILE A 36 -17.70 4.11 -1.74
CA ILE A 36 -16.61 3.28 -1.23
C ILE A 36 -16.62 3.15 0.30
N LYS A 37 -16.00 2.07 0.81
CA LYS A 37 -15.61 1.91 2.22
C LYS A 37 -14.20 1.39 2.31
N VAL A 38 -13.30 2.21 2.82
CA VAL A 38 -11.87 1.86 2.95
C VAL A 38 -11.58 1.35 4.37
N ARG A 39 -10.80 0.28 4.48
CA ARG A 39 -10.19 -0.15 5.75
C ARG A 39 -8.73 -0.48 5.54
N THR A 40 -7.94 -0.20 6.56
CA THR A 40 -6.51 -0.44 6.57
C THR A 40 -6.15 -1.44 7.67
N VAL A 41 -5.29 -2.40 7.35
CA VAL A 41 -4.57 -3.22 8.34
C VAL A 41 -3.07 -3.01 8.12
N THR A 42 -2.32 -2.87 9.20
CA THR A 42 -0.88 -2.63 9.13
C THR A 42 -0.10 -3.41 10.19
N THR A 43 1.10 -3.85 9.81
CA THR A 43 2.14 -4.37 10.72
C THR A 43 3.07 -3.26 11.24
N GLY A 44 2.71 -2.00 11.03
CA GLY A 44 3.56 -0.85 11.32
C GLY A 44 4.84 -0.89 10.49
N SER A 45 5.99 -0.68 11.14
CA SER A 45 7.30 -0.70 10.47
C SER A 45 7.81 -2.09 10.11
N LYS A 46 7.16 -3.15 10.60
CA LYS A 46 7.59 -4.53 10.38
C LYS A 46 7.12 -5.06 9.04
N MET A 47 7.97 -5.88 8.42
CA MET A 47 7.72 -6.51 7.12
C MET A 47 8.19 -7.97 7.13
N GLY A 48 8.39 -8.56 8.32
CA GLY A 48 8.75 -9.95 8.48
C GLY A 48 7.61 -10.86 8.03
N THR A 49 7.94 -12.08 7.63
CA THR A 49 6.92 -13.06 7.22
C THR A 49 5.95 -13.38 8.35
N GLU A 50 6.45 -13.47 9.59
CA GLU A 50 5.63 -13.73 10.78
C GLU A 50 4.65 -12.60 11.05
N ASP A 51 5.14 -11.34 11.07
CA ASP A 51 4.29 -10.16 11.27
C ASP A 51 3.18 -10.08 10.20
N VAL A 52 3.55 -10.36 8.95
CA VAL A 52 2.62 -10.37 7.82
C VAL A 52 1.58 -11.47 7.97
N GLU A 53 1.98 -12.70 8.26
CA GLU A 53 1.06 -13.84 8.40
C GLU A 53 0.08 -13.66 9.55
N GLU A 54 0.49 -13.01 10.64
CA GLU A 54 -0.39 -12.68 11.76
C GLU A 54 -1.44 -11.62 11.38
N ALA A 55 -1.02 -10.53 10.71
CA ALA A 55 -1.90 -9.39 10.48
C ALA A 55 -2.78 -9.55 9.23
N LEU A 56 -2.27 -10.19 8.17
CA LEU A 56 -2.92 -10.26 6.86
C LEU A 56 -4.33 -10.87 6.89
N PRO A 57 -4.66 -11.92 7.65
CA PRO A 57 -6.01 -12.47 7.71
C PRO A 57 -7.08 -11.42 8.06
N LYS A 58 -6.74 -10.41 8.89
CA LYS A 58 -7.66 -9.37 9.35
C LYS A 58 -8.22 -8.51 8.22
N ILE A 59 -7.47 -8.30 7.13
CA ILE A 59 -7.99 -7.51 5.99
C ILE A 59 -9.01 -8.30 5.17
N PHE A 60 -8.90 -9.63 5.16
CA PHE A 60 -9.85 -10.49 4.45
C PHE A 60 -11.20 -10.58 5.16
N GLU A 61 -11.27 -10.36 6.48
CA GLU A 61 -12.53 -10.29 7.23
C GLU A 61 -13.48 -9.19 6.72
N LEU A 62 -12.95 -8.16 6.06
CA LEU A 62 -13.74 -7.11 5.41
C LEU A 62 -14.59 -7.63 4.24
N ASN A 63 -14.18 -8.74 3.62
CA ASN A 63 -14.59 -9.18 2.29
C ASN A 63 -14.45 -8.03 1.25
N PRO A 64 -13.21 -7.58 0.99
CA PRO A 64 -12.96 -6.45 0.08
C PRO A 64 -13.26 -6.80 -1.38
N ASP A 65 -13.78 -5.83 -2.14
CA ASP A 65 -13.92 -5.90 -3.60
C ASP A 65 -12.57 -5.63 -4.31
N LEU A 66 -11.67 -4.90 -3.65
CA LEU A 66 -10.31 -4.60 -4.11
C LEU A 66 -9.34 -4.66 -2.94
N LEU A 67 -8.22 -5.36 -3.11
CA LEU A 67 -7.10 -5.37 -2.18
C LEU A 67 -5.93 -4.56 -2.71
N ILE A 68 -5.39 -3.68 -1.86
CA ILE A 68 -4.19 -2.91 -2.15
C ILE A 68 -3.13 -3.29 -1.12
N VAL A 69 -1.96 -3.70 -1.58
CA VAL A 69 -0.78 -3.90 -0.74
C VAL A 69 0.19 -2.79 -1.00
N ILE A 70 0.70 -2.18 0.07
CA ILE A 70 1.75 -1.19 -0.05
C ILE A 70 2.91 -1.54 0.88
N SER A 71 4.11 -1.57 0.32
CA SER A 71 5.31 -1.96 1.06
C SER A 71 6.58 -1.42 0.39
N PRO A 72 7.66 -1.17 1.15
CA PRO A 72 8.98 -1.01 0.59
C PRO A 72 9.44 -2.33 -0.02
N ASN A 73 10.05 -2.25 -1.21
CA ASN A 73 10.64 -3.33 -1.96
C ASN A 73 9.79 -4.60 -1.91
N THR A 74 8.71 -4.62 -2.69
CA THR A 74 7.78 -5.76 -2.71
C THR A 74 8.49 -7.10 -3.00
N SER A 75 9.66 -7.12 -3.66
CA SER A 75 10.41 -8.37 -3.86
C SER A 75 10.92 -9.07 -2.58
N LEU A 76 10.76 -8.47 -1.39
CA LEU A 76 11.18 -9.08 -0.12
C LEU A 76 10.23 -10.20 0.32
N PRO A 77 10.70 -11.14 1.18
CA PRO A 77 9.91 -12.31 1.57
C PRO A 77 8.55 -12.00 2.20
N GLY A 78 8.47 -11.02 3.10
CA GLY A 78 7.20 -10.64 3.74
C GLY A 78 6.17 -10.10 2.74
N PRO A 79 6.46 -9.01 2.00
CA PRO A 79 5.60 -8.55 0.92
C PRO A 79 5.31 -9.61 -0.14
N GLY A 80 6.26 -10.50 -0.44
CA GLY A 80 6.08 -11.67 -1.30
C GLY A 80 4.96 -12.59 -0.83
N LYS A 81 4.94 -12.95 0.46
CA LYS A 81 3.84 -13.73 1.06
C LYS A 81 2.50 -13.02 0.94
N VAL A 82 2.46 -11.68 1.09
CA VAL A 82 1.22 -10.92 0.90
C VAL A 82 0.70 -11.09 -0.52
N ARG A 83 1.56 -10.91 -1.53
CA ARG A 83 1.17 -11.06 -2.95
C ARG A 83 0.65 -12.46 -3.25
N GLU A 84 1.38 -13.49 -2.82
CA GLU A 84 0.98 -14.89 -3.01
C GLU A 84 -0.41 -15.14 -2.42
N ARG A 85 -0.66 -14.63 -1.21
CA ARG A 85 -1.95 -14.80 -0.53
C ARG A 85 -3.09 -14.10 -1.24
N ILE A 86 -2.85 -12.90 -1.78
CA ILE A 86 -3.87 -12.15 -2.53
C ILE A 86 -4.15 -12.82 -3.87
N SER A 87 -3.11 -13.18 -4.61
CA SER A 87 -3.23 -13.94 -5.87
C SER A 87 -4.05 -15.22 -5.67
N SER A 88 -3.74 -15.97 -4.61
CA SER A 88 -4.47 -17.21 -4.26
C SER A 88 -5.91 -16.98 -3.78
N SER A 89 -6.27 -15.77 -3.35
CA SER A 89 -7.62 -15.45 -2.90
C SER A 89 -8.61 -15.23 -4.05
N GLY A 90 -8.11 -15.01 -5.27
CA GLY A 90 -8.92 -14.68 -6.44
C GLY A 90 -9.54 -13.28 -6.42
N LEU A 91 -9.26 -12.47 -5.39
CA LEU A 91 -9.70 -11.08 -5.31
C LEU A 91 -8.82 -10.17 -6.18
N PRO A 92 -9.39 -9.13 -6.82
CA PRO A 92 -8.61 -8.10 -7.48
C PRO A 92 -7.58 -7.48 -6.53
N GLY A 93 -6.32 -7.41 -6.97
CA GLY A 93 -5.20 -6.99 -6.14
C GLY A 93 -4.26 -6.01 -6.86
N ILE A 94 -3.87 -4.93 -6.16
CA ILE A 94 -2.87 -3.96 -6.62
C ILE A 94 -1.69 -3.94 -5.65
N VAL A 95 -0.48 -3.98 -6.18
CA VAL A 95 0.78 -3.87 -5.43
C VAL A 95 1.39 -2.50 -5.64
N ILE A 96 1.56 -1.72 -4.57
CA ILE A 96 2.25 -0.43 -4.58
C ILE A 96 3.61 -0.58 -3.90
N SER A 97 4.67 -0.18 -4.59
CA SER A 97 6.05 -0.27 -4.08
C SER A 97 6.92 0.87 -4.61
N ASP A 98 8.06 1.09 -3.96
CA ASP A 98 9.17 1.90 -4.42
C ASP A 98 10.01 1.24 -5.54
N ALA A 99 11.03 1.95 -6.04
CA ALA A 99 11.87 1.54 -7.18
C ALA A 99 12.45 0.10 -7.10
N PRO A 100 12.99 -0.38 -5.96
CA PRO A 100 13.44 -1.77 -5.80
C PRO A 100 12.39 -2.84 -6.17
N GLY A 101 11.10 -2.51 -6.04
CA GLY A 101 9.98 -3.38 -6.37
C GLY A 101 9.91 -3.78 -7.85
N LYS A 102 10.59 -3.06 -8.75
CA LYS A 102 10.70 -3.45 -10.18
C LYS A 102 11.23 -4.88 -10.38
N ARG A 103 12.03 -5.39 -9.44
CA ARG A 103 12.57 -6.75 -9.49
C ARG A 103 11.50 -7.84 -9.43
N ALA A 104 10.35 -7.54 -8.85
CA ALA A 104 9.23 -8.48 -8.74
C ALA A 104 8.19 -8.32 -9.86
N LYS A 105 8.42 -7.44 -10.86
CA LYS A 105 7.44 -7.10 -11.90
C LYS A 105 6.88 -8.35 -12.60
N GLU A 106 7.76 -9.20 -13.13
CA GLU A 106 7.33 -10.41 -13.85
C GLU A 106 6.57 -11.39 -12.96
N GLU A 107 6.92 -11.46 -11.68
CA GLU A 107 6.25 -12.33 -10.71
C GLU A 107 4.85 -11.81 -10.40
N ILE A 108 4.70 -10.49 -10.21
CA ILE A 108 3.41 -9.83 -9.99
C ILE A 108 2.48 -10.07 -11.19
N GLU A 109 2.99 -9.94 -12.41
CA GLU A 109 2.22 -10.19 -13.64
C GLU A 109 1.79 -11.65 -13.75
N LYS A 110 2.68 -12.60 -13.42
CA LYS A 110 2.35 -14.04 -13.35
C LYS A 110 1.32 -14.36 -12.27
N GLN A 111 1.33 -13.61 -11.16
CA GLN A 111 0.34 -13.70 -10.08
C GLN A 111 -1.01 -13.08 -10.47
N GLY A 112 -1.14 -12.45 -11.64
CA GLY A 112 -2.37 -11.81 -12.09
C GLY A 112 -2.71 -10.53 -11.33
N LEU A 113 -1.72 -9.90 -10.69
CA LEU A 113 -1.91 -8.70 -9.88
C LEU A 113 -1.55 -7.44 -10.67
N GLY A 114 -2.25 -6.33 -10.40
CA GLY A 114 -1.86 -5.00 -10.85
C GLY A 114 -0.72 -4.44 -10.01
N TYR A 115 -0.01 -3.42 -10.51
CA TYR A 115 1.02 -2.75 -9.73
C TYR A 115 1.22 -1.27 -10.07
N ILE A 116 1.67 -0.52 -9.06
CA ILE A 116 2.15 0.86 -9.18
C ILE A 116 3.54 0.91 -8.54
N ILE A 117 4.57 1.15 -9.37
CA ILE A 117 5.94 1.32 -8.88
C ILE A 117 6.32 2.80 -8.88
N ILE A 118 6.44 3.38 -7.70
CA ILE A 118 6.72 4.80 -7.49
C ILE A 118 8.23 4.98 -7.37
N THR A 119 8.88 5.25 -8.50
CA THR A 119 10.34 5.40 -8.53
C THR A 119 10.85 6.66 -7.82
N GLY A 120 9.97 7.65 -7.63
CA GLY A 120 10.26 8.87 -6.89
C GLY A 120 10.00 8.79 -5.38
N ASP A 121 9.69 7.60 -4.84
CA ASP A 121 9.51 7.37 -3.40
C ASP A 121 10.79 6.73 -2.83
N PRO A 122 11.74 7.53 -2.29
CA PRO A 122 13.04 7.03 -1.88
C PRO A 122 12.98 6.34 -0.51
N LEU A 123 13.85 5.33 -0.34
CA LEU A 123 14.09 4.75 0.96
C LEU A 123 14.84 5.74 1.87
N ILE A 124 14.40 5.80 3.12
CA ILE A 124 15.06 6.60 4.17
C ILE A 124 16.45 6.05 4.50
N GLY A 125 17.36 6.93 4.92
CA GLY A 125 18.70 6.58 5.38
C GLY A 125 18.71 5.83 6.71
N ALA A 126 18.31 4.56 6.70
CA ALA A 126 18.14 3.71 7.89
C ALA A 126 19.47 3.30 8.54
N ARG A 127 20.15 4.25 9.18
CA ARG A 127 21.35 4.04 10.00
C ARG A 127 21.04 4.35 11.45
N LYS A 128 21.37 3.43 12.36
CA LYS A 128 21.06 3.56 13.81
C LYS A 128 21.61 4.84 14.44
N GLN A 129 22.72 5.36 13.92
CA GLN A 129 23.37 6.58 14.41
C GLN A 129 22.70 7.87 13.93
N PHE A 130 21.82 7.80 12.93
CA PHE A 130 21.22 8.96 12.27
C PHE A 130 19.70 8.95 12.41
N LEU A 131 19.07 7.81 12.11
CA LEU A 131 17.64 7.70 12.02
C LEU A 131 17.01 7.43 13.40
N ASP A 132 16.65 8.50 14.08
CA ASP A 132 15.79 8.45 15.26
C ASP A 132 14.31 8.64 14.87
N PRO A 133 13.36 8.54 15.82
CA PRO A 133 11.94 8.73 15.52
C PRO A 133 11.59 10.11 14.95
N ILE A 134 12.33 11.16 15.31
CA ILE A 134 12.07 12.52 14.86
C ILE A 134 12.52 12.70 13.41
N GLU A 135 13.73 12.27 13.07
CA GLU A 135 14.25 12.29 11.70
C GLU A 135 13.37 11.43 10.78
N MET A 136 12.88 10.29 11.27
CA MET A 136 11.91 9.47 10.54
C MET A 136 10.65 10.26 10.17
N ALA A 137 10.09 11.02 11.11
CA ALA A 137 8.92 11.85 10.86
C ALA A 137 9.23 13.02 9.91
N ILE A 138 10.37 13.71 10.09
CA ILE A 138 10.80 14.82 9.23
C ILE A 138 10.96 14.34 7.78
N PHE A 139 11.67 13.24 7.57
CA PHE A 139 11.86 12.67 6.24
C PHE A 139 10.52 12.35 5.57
N ASN A 140 9.63 11.62 6.26
CA ASN A 140 8.35 11.24 5.69
C ASN A 140 7.46 12.46 5.40
N SER A 141 7.47 13.48 6.25
CA SER A 141 6.77 14.75 6.00
C SER A 141 7.28 15.44 4.72
N ASN A 142 8.60 15.47 4.52
CA ASN A 142 9.21 16.05 3.32
C ASN A 142 8.87 15.24 2.07
N ILE A 143 8.94 13.90 2.14
CA ILE A 143 8.56 13.04 1.03
C ILE A 143 7.08 13.20 0.69
N SER A 144 6.17 13.21 1.68
CA SER A 144 4.75 13.43 1.43
C SER A 144 4.50 14.76 0.71
N LYS A 145 5.20 15.83 1.12
CA LYS A 145 5.14 17.12 0.41
C LYS A 145 5.59 16.98 -1.05
N VAL A 146 6.74 16.34 -1.30
CA VAL A 146 7.29 16.17 -2.66
C VAL A 146 6.34 15.36 -3.54
N LEU A 147 5.84 14.21 -3.06
CA LEU A 147 4.92 13.35 -3.81
C LEU A 147 3.59 14.05 -4.11
N ALA A 148 3.12 14.91 -3.21
CA ALA A 148 1.92 15.72 -3.43
C ALA A 148 2.17 16.82 -4.49
N ILE A 149 3.18 17.67 -4.33
CA ILE A 149 3.41 18.83 -5.23
C ILE A 149 3.82 18.42 -6.65
N THR A 150 4.43 17.25 -6.80
CA THR A 150 4.81 16.69 -8.12
C THR A 150 3.67 15.93 -8.78
N GLY A 151 2.53 15.76 -8.12
CA GLY A 151 1.34 15.11 -8.66
C GLY A 151 1.35 13.58 -8.59
N VAL A 152 2.34 12.96 -7.95
CA VAL A 152 2.40 11.48 -7.80
C VAL A 152 1.16 10.96 -7.07
N TYR A 153 0.75 11.61 -5.98
CA TYR A 153 -0.48 11.22 -5.26
C TYR A 153 -1.73 11.31 -6.14
N ARG A 154 -1.80 12.28 -7.05
CA ARG A 154 -2.93 12.39 -7.99
C ARG A 154 -2.95 11.22 -8.97
N ILE A 155 -1.79 10.80 -9.47
CA ILE A 155 -1.68 9.63 -10.36
C ILE A 155 -2.12 8.38 -9.60
N VAL A 156 -1.57 8.11 -8.41
CA VAL A 156 -1.94 6.94 -7.60
C VAL A 156 -3.45 6.91 -7.32
N HIS A 157 -4.02 8.03 -6.88
CA HIS A 157 -5.45 8.17 -6.63
C HIS A 157 -6.27 7.85 -7.89
N GLN A 158 -5.96 8.48 -9.02
CA GLN A 158 -6.69 8.29 -10.27
C GLN A 158 -6.57 6.88 -10.82
N GLU A 159 -5.44 6.19 -10.64
CA GLU A 159 -5.32 4.79 -11.09
C GLU A 159 -6.13 3.82 -10.22
N ILE A 160 -6.31 4.11 -8.94
CA ILE A 160 -7.14 3.27 -8.04
C ILE A 160 -8.64 3.53 -8.27
N ASP A 161 -9.02 4.76 -8.62
CA ASP A 161 -10.43 5.17 -8.78
C ASP A 161 -11.05 4.77 -10.14
N LYS A 162 -10.23 4.35 -11.11
CA LYS A 162 -10.67 3.84 -12.42
C LYS A 162 -11.33 2.46 -12.33
#